data_AF-A0A3S0FD59-F1
#
_entry.id   AF-A0A3S0FD59-F1
#
_cell.length_a   1.000
_cell.length_b   1.000
_cell.length_c   1.000
_cell.angle_alpha   90.00
_cell.angle_beta   90.00
_cell.angle_gamma   90.00
#
_symmetry.space_group_name_H-M   'P 1'
#
loop_
_entity.id
_entity.type
_entity.pdbx_description
1 polymer ?
#
loop_
_entity_poly.entity_id
_entity_poly.type
_entity_poly.pdbx_seq_one_letter_code
_entity_poly.pdbx_strand_id
1 'polypeptide(L)'
;MKKISLLALAAIFSIGAFAQSGTSDKKEDMKDLRKDKREIRKDRRERRLEKKEGDKAEVKELTKDIKADKRDIYKDEKDLRKDGIKHPGHRANRQIHRHH
;
A
#
# COMPACT_ATOMS: atom_id res chain seq x y z
N MET A 1 -25.08 -17.21 -5.95
CA MET A 1 -24.16 -16.40 -6.77
C MET A 1 -23.84 -15.12 -6.00
N LYS A 2 -22.75 -15.11 -5.22
CA LYS A 2 -22.26 -13.88 -4.60
C LYS A 2 -21.11 -13.41 -5.47
N LYS A 3 -21.39 -12.47 -6.37
CA LYS A 3 -20.36 -11.65 -7.00
C LYS A 3 -19.77 -10.86 -5.85
N ILE A 4 -18.69 -11.37 -5.24
CA ILE A 4 -17.93 -10.60 -4.27
C ILE A 4 -17.37 -9.47 -5.13
N SER A 5 -17.98 -8.30 -5.00
CA SER A 5 -17.66 -7.14 -5.79
C SER A 5 -16.15 -6.99 -5.85
N LEU A 6 -15.63 -6.96 -7.07
CA LEU A 6 -14.58 -6.07 -7.54
C LEU A 6 -14.61 -4.76 -6.72
N LEU A 7 -14.08 -4.80 -5.52
CA LEU A 7 -13.62 -3.64 -4.80
C LEU A 7 -12.37 -3.28 -5.58
N ALA A 8 -12.62 -2.53 -6.65
CA ALA A 8 -11.69 -1.59 -7.18
C ALA A 8 -10.99 -0.95 -5.97
N LEU A 9 -9.79 -1.41 -5.65
CA LEU A 9 -8.81 -0.54 -5.04
C LEU A 9 -8.39 0.41 -6.15
N ALA A 10 -9.35 1.31 -6.40
CA ALA A 10 -9.23 2.51 -7.15
C ALA A 10 -7.93 3.13 -6.71
N ALA A 11 -7.01 3.20 -7.67
CA ALA A 11 -5.96 4.17 -7.74
C ALA A 11 -5.63 4.78 -6.38
N ILE A 12 -4.61 4.24 -5.72
CA ILE A 12 -3.76 5.11 -4.92
C ILE A 12 -3.16 6.08 -5.94
N PHE A 13 -3.97 7.09 -6.30
CA PHE A 13 -3.55 8.30 -6.95
C PHE A 13 -2.47 8.79 -6.00
N SER A 14 -1.24 8.56 -6.42
CA SER A 14 -0.06 9.22 -5.90
C SER A 14 -0.27 10.71 -6.10
N ILE A 15 -1.03 11.32 -5.20
CA ILE A 15 -0.90 12.73 -4.90
C ILE A 15 0.52 12.85 -4.37
N GLY A 16 1.43 13.09 -5.29
CA GLY A 16 2.86 12.89 -5.11
C GLY A 16 3.63 12.95 -6.43
N ALA A 17 2.95 13.06 -7.57
CA ALA A 17 3.54 13.63 -8.78
C ALA A 17 3.58 15.17 -8.70
N PHE A 18 4.22 15.73 -7.68
CA PHE A 18 4.74 17.08 -7.76
C PHE A 18 6.16 17.11 -7.23
N ALA A 19 7.09 17.11 -8.17
CA ALA A 19 8.32 17.85 -7.99
C ALA A 19 7.96 19.29 -7.63
N GLN A 20 7.91 19.62 -6.34
CA GLN A 20 7.83 21.01 -5.92
C GLN A 20 8.58 21.18 -4.60
N SER A 21 9.69 21.89 -4.69
CA SER A 21 10.34 22.62 -3.60
C SER A 21 9.31 23.12 -2.58
N GLY A 22 9.28 22.53 -1.39
CA GLY A 22 8.44 23.00 -0.28
C GLY A 22 8.05 21.89 0.68
N THR A 23 8.89 21.64 1.70
CA THR A 23 8.52 21.00 2.97
C THR A 23 7.42 19.93 2.91
N SER A 24 7.68 18.77 2.28
CA SER A 24 6.85 17.58 2.52
C SER A 24 6.87 17.27 4.02
N ASP A 25 5.70 17.26 4.67
CA ASP A 25 5.61 16.91 6.08
C ASP A 25 5.83 15.39 6.21
N LYS A 26 7.04 15.04 6.64
CA LYS A 26 7.48 13.68 6.99
C LYS A 26 6.45 12.88 7.81
N LYS A 27 5.61 13.55 8.61
CA LYS A 27 4.53 12.91 9.37
C LYS A 27 3.38 12.44 8.47
N GLU A 28 3.02 13.22 7.47
CA GLU A 28 2.00 12.88 6.47
C GLU A 28 2.47 11.74 5.59
N ASP A 29 3.69 11.82 5.05
CA ASP A 29 4.29 10.73 4.27
C ASP A 29 4.34 9.40 5.06
N MET A 30 4.68 9.47 6.36
CA MET A 30 4.64 8.30 7.24
C MET A 30 3.23 7.76 7.50
N LYS A 31 2.22 8.64 7.52
CA LYS A 31 0.81 8.28 7.70
C LYS A 31 0.30 7.58 6.46
N ASP A 32 0.67 8.04 5.27
CA ASP A 32 0.26 7.44 4.01
C ASP A 32 0.96 6.11 3.78
N LEU A 33 2.29 6.03 4.00
CA LEU A 33 3.02 4.75 4.01
C LEU A 33 2.37 3.71 4.96
N ARG A 34 1.78 4.16 6.07
CA ARG A 34 1.07 3.29 7.01
C ARG A 34 -0.26 2.79 6.45
N LYS A 35 -1.01 3.63 5.73
CA LYS A 35 -2.26 3.25 5.07
C LYS A 35 -1.98 2.24 3.95
N ASP A 36 -1.00 2.51 3.08
CA ASP A 36 -0.67 1.63 1.95
C ASP A 36 -0.23 0.26 2.46
N LYS A 37 0.56 0.22 3.55
CA LYS A 37 0.93 -1.05 4.20
C LYS A 37 -0.23 -1.77 4.87
N ARG A 38 -1.32 -1.08 5.21
CA ARG A 38 -2.54 -1.71 5.73
C ARG A 38 -3.38 -2.27 4.60
N GLU A 39 -3.50 -1.53 3.51
CA GLU A 39 -4.25 -1.93 2.31
C GLU A 39 -3.60 -3.14 1.65
N ILE A 40 -2.29 -3.12 1.41
CA ILE A 40 -1.58 -4.29 0.85
C ILE A 40 -1.72 -5.57 1.72
N ARG A 41 -1.97 -5.43 3.03
CA ARG A 41 -2.25 -6.60 3.89
C ARG A 41 -3.65 -7.16 3.63
N LYS A 42 -4.63 -6.29 3.39
CA LYS A 42 -6.00 -6.67 3.01
C LYS A 42 -5.99 -7.35 1.63
N ASP A 43 -5.35 -6.75 0.63
CA ASP A 43 -5.31 -7.31 -0.74
C ASP A 43 -4.64 -8.68 -0.77
N ARG A 44 -3.58 -8.86 0.03
CA ARG A 44 -2.95 -10.19 0.19
C ARG A 44 -3.88 -11.22 0.82
N ARG A 45 -4.77 -10.81 1.73
CA ARG A 45 -5.78 -11.68 2.34
C ARG A 45 -6.87 -12.01 1.33
N GLU A 46 -7.37 -11.02 0.61
CA GLU A 46 -8.38 -11.18 -0.44
C GLU A 46 -7.86 -12.09 -1.56
N ARG A 47 -6.67 -11.83 -2.10
CA ARG A 47 -6.04 -12.72 -3.08
C ARG A 47 -5.89 -14.15 -2.56
N ARG A 48 -5.69 -14.35 -1.25
CA ARG A 48 -5.63 -15.70 -0.66
C ARG A 48 -7.00 -16.36 -0.59
N LEU A 49 -8.07 -15.59 -0.40
CA LEU A 49 -9.45 -16.06 -0.46
C LEU A 49 -9.82 -16.39 -1.91
N GLU A 50 -9.58 -15.49 -2.86
CA GLU A 50 -9.85 -15.75 -4.29
C GLU A 50 -9.09 -16.96 -4.82
N LYS A 51 -7.83 -17.12 -4.40
CA LYS A 51 -7.04 -18.31 -4.74
C LYS A 51 -7.66 -19.61 -4.19
N LYS A 52 -8.35 -19.55 -3.04
CA LYS A 52 -9.06 -20.71 -2.48
C LYS A 52 -10.39 -20.97 -3.19
N GLU A 53 -11.09 -19.92 -3.58
CA GLU A 53 -12.36 -20.01 -4.31
C GLU A 53 -12.17 -20.46 -5.76
N GLY A 54 -10.94 -20.31 -6.29
CA GLY A 54 -10.54 -20.84 -7.59
C GLY A 54 -10.66 -19.85 -8.74
N ASP A 55 -10.97 -18.58 -8.45
CA ASP A 55 -11.00 -17.53 -9.46
C ASP A 55 -9.57 -17.11 -9.86
N LYS A 56 -9.12 -17.64 -11.00
CA LYS A 56 -7.77 -17.35 -11.52
C LYS A 56 -7.67 -15.96 -12.16
N ALA A 57 -8.78 -15.35 -12.58
CA ALA A 57 -8.76 -14.03 -13.20
C ALA A 57 -8.60 -12.96 -12.12
N GLU A 58 -9.40 -13.03 -11.06
CA GLU A 58 -9.34 -12.08 -9.94
C GLU A 58 -8.00 -12.16 -9.20
N VAL A 59 -7.46 -13.37 -9.00
CA VAL A 59 -6.12 -13.55 -8.42
C VAL A 59 -5.03 -12.87 -9.26
N LYS A 60 -5.16 -12.86 -10.59
CA LYS A 60 -4.17 -12.20 -11.47
C LYS A 60 -4.25 -10.69 -11.34
N GLU A 61 -5.44 -10.12 -11.33
CA GLU A 61 -5.63 -8.67 -11.16
C GLU A 61 -5.12 -8.22 -9.78
N LEU A 62 -5.56 -8.86 -8.69
CA LEU A 62 -5.05 -8.59 -7.34
C LEU A 62 -3.52 -8.75 -7.24
N THR A 63 -2.92 -9.67 -8.00
CA THR A 63 -1.46 -9.83 -8.02
C THR A 63 -0.76 -8.68 -8.72
N LYS A 64 -1.34 -8.11 -9.78
CA LYS A 64 -0.81 -6.92 -10.46
C LYS A 64 -0.90 -5.70 -9.54
N ASP A 65 -2.04 -5.51 -8.88
CA ASP A 65 -2.28 -4.37 -7.97
C ASP A 65 -1.30 -4.42 -6.80
N ILE A 66 -1.21 -5.57 -6.10
CA ILE A 66 -0.22 -5.78 -5.03
C ILE A 66 1.23 -5.51 -5.51
N LYS A 67 1.54 -5.75 -6.80
CA LYS A 67 2.87 -5.48 -7.36
C LYS A 67 3.07 -3.99 -7.62
N ALA A 68 2.03 -3.27 -8.04
CA ALA A 68 2.05 -1.81 -8.17
C ALA A 68 2.25 -1.16 -6.81
N ASP A 69 1.42 -1.49 -5.81
CA ASP A 69 1.49 -0.90 -4.47
C ASP A 69 2.86 -1.14 -3.81
N LYS A 70 3.45 -2.33 -4.02
CA LYS A 70 4.82 -2.61 -3.55
C LYS A 70 5.86 -1.67 -4.12
N ARG A 71 5.71 -1.26 -5.38
CA ARG A 71 6.65 -0.35 -6.04
C ARG A 71 6.51 1.06 -5.48
N ASP A 72 5.29 1.51 -5.23
CA ASP A 72 5.04 2.84 -4.70
C ASP A 72 5.46 2.93 -3.23
N ILE A 73 5.08 1.96 -2.38
CA ILE A 73 5.60 1.81 -1.02
C ILE A 73 7.14 1.85 -0.98
N TYR A 74 7.81 1.23 -1.96
CA TYR A 74 9.26 1.22 -2.03
C TYR A 74 9.84 2.62 -2.36
N LYS A 75 9.17 3.38 -3.23
CA LYS A 75 9.55 4.78 -3.52
C LYS A 75 9.35 5.65 -2.29
N ASP A 76 8.20 5.55 -1.62
CA ASP A 76 7.91 6.33 -0.41
C ASP A 76 8.90 6.01 0.71
N GLU A 77 9.23 4.73 0.89
CA GLU A 77 10.28 4.33 1.84
C GLU A 77 11.65 4.91 1.48
N LYS A 78 11.95 5.10 0.18
CA LYS A 78 13.22 5.68 -0.28
C LYS A 78 13.24 7.19 -0.05
N ASP A 79 12.14 7.87 -0.34
CA ASP A 79 12.05 9.32 -0.17
C ASP A 79 12.03 9.70 1.30
N LEU A 80 11.27 8.98 2.14
CA LEU A 80 11.32 9.13 3.60
C LEU A 80 12.71 8.88 4.21
N ARG A 81 13.52 7.99 3.61
CA ARG A 81 14.92 7.79 4.03
C ARG A 81 15.79 8.98 3.67
N LYS A 82 15.61 9.58 2.49
CA LYS A 82 16.31 10.82 2.10
C LYS A 82 15.93 11.97 3.03
N ASP A 83 14.68 11.98 3.48
CA ASP A 83 14.17 12.95 4.46
C ASP A 83 14.62 12.67 5.90
N GLY A 84 15.47 11.66 6.11
CA GLY A 84 16.11 11.37 7.40
C GLY A 84 15.32 10.44 8.32
N ILE A 85 14.22 9.84 7.86
CA ILE A 85 13.51 8.81 8.64
C ILE A 85 14.27 7.49 8.57
N LYS A 86 14.78 7.03 9.72
CA LYS A 86 15.42 5.72 9.83
C LYS A 86 14.38 4.59 9.82
N HIS A 87 14.52 3.64 8.90
CA HIS A 87 13.65 2.46 8.76
C HIS A 87 12.14 2.78 8.68
N PRO A 88 11.71 3.64 7.73
CA PRO A 88 10.31 4.10 7.65
C PRO A 88 9.35 2.92 7.54
N GLY A 89 9.72 1.90 6.75
CA GLY A 89 8.93 0.70 6.59
C GLY A 89 8.69 -0.11 7.87
N HIS A 90 9.71 -0.24 8.72
CA HIS A 90 9.58 -0.93 10.01
C HIS A 90 8.78 -0.09 11.00
N ARG A 91 8.97 1.23 11.01
CA ARG A 91 8.20 2.15 11.87
C ARG A 91 6.71 2.10 11.54
N ALA A 92 6.36 2.19 10.26
CA ALA A 92 4.98 2.07 9.79
C ALA A 92 4.38 0.73 10.24
N ASN A 93 5.09 -0.38 10.02
CA ASN A 93 4.64 -1.69 10.48
C ASN A 93 4.44 -1.77 12.00
N ARG A 94 5.38 -1.27 12.80
CA ARG A 94 5.27 -1.28 14.26
C ARG A 94 4.05 -0.49 14.75
N GLN A 95 3.76 0.64 14.12
CA GLN A 95 2.59 1.46 14.46
C GLN A 95 1.27 0.76 14.11
N ILE A 96 1.20 0.05 12.98
CA ILE A 96 0.01 -0.72 12.59
C ILE A 96 -0.35 -1.74 13.67
N HIS A 97 0.64 -2.48 14.19
CA HIS A 97 0.39 -3.53 15.19
C HIS A 97 0.08 -3.00 16.59
N ARG A 98 0.50 -1.77 16.93
CA ARG A 98 0.22 -1.16 18.25
C ARG A 98 -1.21 -0.64 18.39
N HIS A 99 -1.92 -0.41 17.29
CA HIS A 99 -3.26 0.17 17.28
C HIS A 99 -4.35 -0.85 16.89
N HIS A 100 -4.13 -2.12 17.25
CA HIS A 100 -5.11 -3.20 17.19
C HIS A 100 -5.42 -3.68 18.60
#